data_AF-A0A382ZXY7-F1
#
_entry.id   AF-A0A382ZXY7-F1
#
_cell.length_a   1.000
_cell.length_b   1.000
_cell.length_c   1.000
_cell.angle_alpha   90.00
_cell.angle_beta   90.00
_cell.angle_gamma   90.00
#
_symmetry.space_group_name_H-M   'P 1'
#
loop_
_entity.id
_entity.type
_entity.pdbx_description
1 polymer ?
#
loop_
_entity_poly.entity_id
_entity_poly.type
_entity_poly.pdbx_seq_one_letter_code
_entity_poly.pdbx_strand_id
1 'polypeptide(L)'
;MTRAHNFSAGPCTLPVEVLEALQAEMVDYQESGMSLIEMSHRGQHFDAVFEEAITLVREQYSVPNEFEILLLQGGATLQFSMVPMNLLGDGTRAAYVNSGHWAKGAIADARYYGDVYVAWDGKADRYRRMP
;
A
#
# COMPACT_ATOMS: atom_id res chain seq x y z
N MET A 1 -8.60 -18.20 26.69
CA MET A 1 -7.58 -18.82 25.83
C MET A 1 -6.44 -17.83 25.65
N THR A 2 -5.19 -18.27 25.65
CA THR A 2 -4.03 -17.39 25.42
C THR A 2 -3.91 -17.06 23.92
N ARG A 3 -3.72 -15.78 23.57
CA ARG A 3 -3.54 -15.36 22.17
C ARG A 3 -2.19 -15.87 21.64
N ALA A 4 -2.17 -16.42 20.42
CA ALA A 4 -0.94 -16.91 19.80
C ALA A 4 -0.01 -15.77 19.37
N HIS A 5 1.30 -16.00 19.42
CA HIS A 5 2.29 -15.10 18.83
C HIS A 5 2.38 -15.37 17.32
N ASN A 6 1.95 -14.40 16.51
CA ASN A 6 1.98 -14.50 15.06
C ASN A 6 3.15 -13.66 14.48
N PHE A 7 4.12 -14.35 13.89
CA PHE A 7 5.32 -13.80 13.25
C PHE A 7 5.22 -13.78 11.70
N SER A 8 4.02 -13.83 11.14
CA SER A 8 3.80 -13.78 9.69
C SER A 8 4.37 -12.50 9.06
N ALA A 9 5.00 -12.65 7.89
CA ALA A 9 5.59 -11.55 7.14
C ALA A 9 4.56 -10.74 6.30
N GLY A 10 3.34 -11.26 6.13
CA GLY A 10 2.29 -10.62 5.34
C GLY A 10 1.21 -11.62 4.86
N PRO A 11 -0.09 -11.39 5.14
CA PRO A 11 -0.62 -10.42 6.10
C PRO A 11 -0.06 -10.62 7.52
N CYS A 12 -0.03 -9.57 8.33
CA CYS A 12 0.61 -9.57 9.65
C CYS A 12 -0.39 -9.37 10.80
N THR A 13 0.12 -9.41 12.03
CA THR A 13 -0.68 -9.24 13.26
C THR A 13 -1.27 -7.83 13.35
N LEU A 14 -2.58 -7.73 13.57
CA LEU A 14 -3.25 -6.50 13.96
C LEU A 14 -3.35 -6.36 15.49
N PRO A 15 -3.40 -5.12 16.01
CA PRO A 15 -3.75 -4.86 17.41
C PRO A 15 -5.10 -5.49 17.77
N VAL A 16 -5.24 -5.98 19.00
CA VAL A 16 -6.42 -6.73 19.44
C VAL A 16 -7.64 -5.81 19.50
N GLU A 17 -7.43 -4.62 20.02
CA GLU A 17 -8.42 -3.55 20.18
C GLU A 17 -9.09 -3.16 18.86
N VAL A 18 -8.37 -3.21 17.74
CA VAL A 18 -8.94 -2.97 16.40
C VAL A 18 -9.89 -4.10 16.00
N LEU A 19 -9.52 -5.36 16.29
CA LEU A 19 -10.36 -6.52 15.98
C LEU A 19 -11.62 -6.54 16.85
N GLU A 20 -11.50 -6.14 18.11
CA GLU A 20 -12.63 -6.04 19.05
C GLU A 20 -13.60 -4.92 18.64
N ALA A 21 -13.09 -3.75 18.21
CA ALA A 21 -13.92 -2.68 17.66
C ALA A 21 -14.66 -3.13 16.39
N LEU A 22 -13.96 -3.76 15.43
CA LEU A 22 -14.58 -4.31 14.22
C LEU A 22 -15.66 -5.35 14.54
N GLN A 23 -15.43 -6.21 15.55
CA GLN A 23 -16.42 -7.19 15.99
C GLN A 23 -17.68 -6.52 16.54
N ALA A 24 -17.52 -5.50 17.38
CA ALA A 24 -18.62 -4.80 18.04
C ALA A 24 -19.54 -4.09 17.03
N GLU A 25 -18.97 -3.56 15.94
CA GLU A 25 -19.69 -2.75 14.94
C GLU A 25 -20.03 -3.52 13.65
N MET A 26 -19.72 -4.82 13.58
CA MET A 26 -19.79 -5.60 12.33
C MET A 26 -21.19 -5.59 11.69
N VAL A 27 -22.24 -5.70 12.49
CA VAL A 27 -23.63 -5.83 12.02
C VAL A 27 -24.43 -4.52 12.12
N ASP A 28 -23.90 -3.55 12.87
CA ASP A 28 -24.51 -2.23 13.05
C ASP A 28 -23.39 -1.22 13.32
N TYR A 29 -22.97 -0.54 12.25
CA TYR A 29 -21.92 0.46 12.32
C TYR A 29 -22.49 1.78 12.83
N GLN A 30 -22.02 2.23 14.00
CA GLN A 30 -22.42 3.51 14.59
C GLN A 30 -23.94 3.72 14.67
N GLU A 31 -24.69 2.68 15.06
CA GLU A 31 -26.16 2.70 15.22
C GLU A 31 -26.91 3.04 13.92
N SER A 32 -26.30 2.84 12.75
CA SER A 32 -26.92 3.11 11.46
C SER A 32 -27.97 2.07 11.07
N GLY A 33 -28.05 0.94 11.78
CA GLY A 33 -28.86 -0.23 11.46
C GLY A 33 -28.34 -1.03 10.25
N MET A 34 -27.07 -0.86 9.87
CA MET A 34 -26.44 -1.52 8.72
C MET A 34 -24.95 -1.78 9.00
N SER A 35 -24.39 -2.83 8.39
CA SER A 35 -22.94 -3.05 8.38
C SER A 35 -22.24 -2.03 7.48
N LEU A 36 -21.04 -1.59 7.86
CA LEU A 36 -20.17 -0.78 6.99
C LEU A 36 -19.93 -1.45 5.62
N ILE A 37 -19.94 -2.79 5.56
CA ILE A 37 -19.73 -3.58 4.33
C ILE A 37 -20.92 -3.44 3.36
N GLU A 38 -22.11 -3.13 3.85
CA GLU A 38 -23.33 -2.93 3.06
C GLU A 38 -23.50 -1.48 2.59
N MET A 39 -22.73 -0.56 3.17
CA MET A 39 -22.89 0.88 2.92
C MET A 39 -22.43 1.28 1.52
N SER A 40 -23.14 2.27 0.97
CA SER A 40 -22.71 2.95 -0.25
C SER A 40 -21.40 3.70 0.01
N HIS A 41 -20.41 3.52 -0.88
CA HIS A 41 -19.16 4.29 -0.89
C HIS A 41 -19.32 5.79 -1.18
N ARG A 42 -20.55 6.25 -1.43
CA ARG A 42 -20.92 7.67 -1.59
C ARG A 42 -21.85 8.16 -0.47
N GLY A 43 -22.03 7.33 0.56
CA GLY A 43 -22.86 7.63 1.71
C GLY A 43 -22.03 8.28 2.81
N GLN A 44 -22.65 9.16 3.59
CA GLN A 44 -21.97 9.97 4.61
C GLN A 44 -21.14 9.14 5.60
N HIS A 45 -21.61 7.96 6.00
CA HIS A 45 -20.85 7.08 6.89
C HIS A 45 -19.54 6.60 6.26
N PHE A 46 -19.56 6.14 5.00
CA PHE A 46 -18.34 5.71 4.32
C PHE A 46 -17.43 6.89 3.98
N ASP A 47 -18.00 8.01 3.54
CA ASP A 47 -17.24 9.23 3.25
C ASP A 47 -16.46 9.68 4.50
N ALA A 48 -17.08 9.63 5.69
CA ALA A 48 -16.41 9.95 6.94
C ALA A 48 -15.23 9.01 7.24
N VAL A 49 -15.41 7.69 7.08
CA VAL A 49 -14.33 6.70 7.24
C VAL A 49 -13.18 6.95 6.27
N PHE A 50 -13.50 7.26 5.01
CA PHE A 50 -12.51 7.53 3.98
C PHE A 50 -11.70 8.79 4.30
N GLU A 51 -12.36 9.91 4.62
CA GLU A 51 -11.69 11.17 4.95
C GLU A 51 -10.85 11.07 6.23
N GLU A 52 -11.34 10.35 7.25
CA GLU A 52 -10.58 10.08 8.46
C GLU A 52 -9.33 9.25 8.15
N ALA A 53 -9.43 8.20 7.34
CA ALA A 53 -8.28 7.39 6.95
C ALA A 53 -7.22 8.21 6.18
N ILE A 54 -7.64 9.07 5.25
CA ILE A 54 -6.74 9.97 4.53
C ILE A 54 -6.06 10.95 5.48
N THR A 55 -6.83 11.54 6.40
CA THR A 55 -6.32 12.50 7.41
C THR A 55 -5.28 11.84 8.31
N LEU A 56 -5.57 10.65 8.85
CA LEU A 56 -4.66 9.91 9.71
C LEU A 56 -3.36 9.54 8.98
N VAL A 57 -3.42 9.13 7.71
CA VAL A 57 -2.20 8.87 6.91
C VAL A 57 -1.40 10.15 6.72
N ARG A 58 -2.06 11.26 6.39
CA ARG A 58 -1.42 12.57 6.20
C ARG A 58 -0.70 13.02 7.47
N GLU A 59 -1.34 12.91 8.62
CA GLU A 59 -0.78 13.28 9.91
C GLU A 59 0.37 12.34 10.31
N GLN A 60 0.14 11.03 10.28
CA GLN A 60 1.10 10.01 10.72
C GLN A 60 2.43 10.06 9.96
N TYR A 61 2.37 10.37 8.66
CA TYR A 61 3.55 10.47 7.80
C TYR A 61 3.96 11.91 7.48
N SER A 62 3.28 12.90 8.06
CA SER A 62 3.53 14.33 7.80
C SER A 62 3.54 14.66 6.30
N VAL A 63 2.57 14.14 5.55
CA VAL A 63 2.51 14.26 4.08
C VAL A 63 2.23 15.72 3.70
N PRO A 64 3.11 16.37 2.90
CA PRO A 64 2.91 17.77 2.49
C PRO A 64 1.63 17.98 1.67
N ASN A 65 1.09 19.19 1.68
CA ASN A 65 -0.21 19.52 1.05
C ASN A 65 -0.18 19.42 -0.48
N GLU A 66 0.99 19.49 -1.10
CA GLU A 66 1.19 19.32 -2.54
C GLU A 66 1.16 17.85 -3.00
N PHE A 67 1.09 16.90 -2.08
CA PHE A 67 0.96 15.47 -2.37
C PHE A 67 -0.45 14.95 -2.08
N GLU A 68 -0.93 14.11 -2.99
CA GLU A 68 -2.19 13.39 -2.87
C GLU A 68 -2.00 12.00 -2.28
N ILE A 69 -3.00 11.52 -1.53
CA ILE A 69 -3.03 10.17 -0.95
C ILE A 69 -4.10 9.37 -1.70
N LEU A 70 -3.70 8.22 -2.27
CA LEU A 70 -4.60 7.36 -3.03
C LEU A 70 -4.77 6.00 -2.34
N LEU A 71 -6.01 5.58 -2.12
CA LEU A 71 -6.35 4.22 -1.65
C LEU A 71 -6.71 3.36 -2.86
N LEU A 72 -5.77 2.54 -3.33
CA LEU A 72 -5.90 1.75 -4.55
C LEU A 72 -5.92 0.23 -4.27
N GLN A 73 -6.68 -0.50 -5.08
CA GLN A 73 -6.66 -1.96 -5.09
C GLN A 73 -5.46 -2.51 -5.91
N GLY A 74 -5.26 -3.82 -5.87
CA GLY A 74 -4.23 -4.52 -6.65
C GLY A 74 -2.86 -4.67 -5.96
N GLY A 75 -2.70 -4.05 -4.79
CA GLY A 75 -1.50 -4.18 -3.96
C GLY A 75 -0.24 -3.58 -4.59
N ALA A 76 0.90 -3.75 -3.90
CA ALA A 76 2.18 -3.17 -4.34
C ALA A 76 2.64 -3.70 -5.70
N THR A 77 2.37 -4.97 -6.02
CA THR A 77 2.77 -5.58 -7.29
C THR A 77 2.08 -4.91 -8.49
N LEU A 78 0.82 -4.49 -8.38
CA LEU A 78 0.19 -3.76 -9.48
C LEU A 78 0.89 -2.42 -9.76
N GLN A 79 1.40 -1.77 -8.71
CA GLN A 79 2.14 -0.51 -8.85
C GLN A 79 3.48 -0.66 -9.57
N PHE A 80 4.06 -1.87 -9.61
CA PHE A 80 5.26 -2.15 -10.41
C PHE A 80 5.05 -1.82 -11.90
N SER A 81 3.83 -2.01 -12.39
CA SER A 81 3.42 -1.65 -13.74
C SER A 81 2.80 -0.24 -13.81
N MET A 82 1.94 0.15 -12.87
CA MET A 82 1.26 1.46 -12.95
C MET A 82 2.22 2.65 -12.85
N VAL A 83 3.29 2.55 -12.06
CA VAL A 83 4.28 3.63 -11.93
C VAL A 83 4.96 3.94 -13.28
N PRO A 84 5.59 2.98 -13.98
CA PRO A 84 6.19 3.27 -15.28
C PRO A 84 5.14 3.62 -16.35
N MET A 85 3.93 3.03 -16.34
CA MET A 85 2.86 3.44 -17.27
C MET A 85 2.53 4.94 -17.19
N ASN A 86 2.63 5.55 -16.01
CA ASN A 86 2.28 6.96 -15.81
C ASN A 86 3.49 7.90 -15.89
N LEU A 87 4.68 7.45 -15.50
CA LEU A 87 5.84 8.32 -15.33
C LEU A 87 6.95 8.12 -16.37
N LEU A 88 7.02 6.95 -17.04
CA LEU A 88 8.06 6.66 -18.03
C LEU A 88 7.64 7.23 -19.39
N GLY A 89 8.01 8.49 -19.64
CA GLY A 89 7.70 9.19 -20.89
C GLY A 89 8.60 8.78 -22.06
N ASP A 90 8.16 9.11 -23.28
CA ASP A 90 8.89 8.82 -24.50
C ASP A 90 10.32 9.39 -24.49
N GLY A 91 11.28 8.57 -24.91
CA GLY A 91 12.69 8.94 -24.96
C GLY A 91 13.37 9.08 -23.59
N THR A 92 12.66 8.81 -22.48
CA THR A 92 13.24 8.76 -21.13
C THR A 92 13.60 7.34 -20.72
N ARG A 93 14.36 7.20 -19.63
CA ARG A 93 14.84 5.92 -19.11
C ARG A 93 14.59 5.83 -17.62
N ALA A 94 14.01 4.74 -17.15
CA ALA A 94 13.74 4.54 -15.73
C ALA A 94 14.97 3.94 -15.03
N ALA A 95 15.48 4.63 -14.01
CA ALA A 95 16.58 4.15 -13.19
C ALA A 95 16.08 3.38 -11.96
N TYR A 96 16.61 2.18 -11.73
CA TYR A 96 16.26 1.33 -10.59
C TYR A 96 17.49 0.90 -9.79
N VAL A 97 17.30 0.75 -8.48
CA VAL A 97 18.26 0.14 -7.56
C VAL A 97 17.78 -1.29 -7.24
N ASN A 98 18.51 -2.30 -7.69
CA ASN A 98 18.17 -3.70 -7.44
C ASN A 98 18.66 -4.14 -6.06
N SER A 99 17.82 -3.95 -5.05
CA SER A 99 18.09 -4.28 -3.65
C SER A 99 17.56 -5.65 -3.19
N GLY A 100 16.91 -6.43 -4.05
CA GLY A 100 16.42 -7.75 -3.65
C GLY A 100 15.20 -8.23 -4.44
N HIS A 101 14.40 -9.10 -3.81
CA HIS A 101 13.28 -9.79 -4.46
C HIS A 101 12.24 -8.83 -5.06
N TRP A 102 11.76 -7.85 -4.28
CA TRP A 102 10.73 -6.92 -4.74
C TRP A 102 11.22 -5.98 -5.84
N ALA A 103 12.46 -5.49 -5.74
CA ALA A 103 13.07 -4.65 -6.78
C ALA A 103 13.20 -5.40 -8.11
N LYS A 104 13.50 -6.71 -8.09
CA LYS A 104 13.50 -7.53 -9.30
C LYS A 104 12.14 -7.61 -9.97
N GLY A 105 11.07 -7.72 -9.19
CA GLY A 105 9.70 -7.68 -9.70
C GLY A 105 9.40 -6.33 -10.37
N ALA A 106 9.66 -5.23 -9.67
CA ALA A 106 9.46 -3.89 -10.22
C ALA A 106 10.27 -3.64 -11.52
N ILE A 107 11.53 -4.07 -11.57
CA ILE A 107 12.38 -3.97 -12.75
C ILE A 107 11.86 -4.83 -13.91
N ALA A 108 11.35 -6.02 -13.62
CA ALA A 108 10.82 -6.91 -14.65
C ALA A 108 9.58 -6.30 -15.31
N ASP A 109 8.66 -5.76 -14.50
CA ASP A 109 7.42 -5.15 -15.00
C ASP A 109 7.68 -3.84 -15.75
N ALA A 110 8.59 -3.00 -15.25
CA ALA A 110 8.93 -1.74 -15.90
C ALA A 110 9.48 -1.89 -17.32
N ARG A 111 10.15 -3.00 -17.62
CA ARG A 111 10.71 -3.28 -18.96
C ARG A 111 9.66 -3.46 -20.05
N TYR A 112 8.41 -3.75 -19.68
CA TYR A 112 7.32 -3.79 -20.67
C TYR A 112 6.91 -2.40 -21.15
N TYR A 113 7.23 -1.35 -20.38
CA TYR A 113 6.76 0.02 -20.64
C TYR A 113 7.85 0.94 -21.19
N GLY A 114 9.13 0.56 -21.14
CA GLY A 114 10.20 1.34 -21.75
C GLY A 114 11.61 0.90 -21.34
N ASP A 115 12.59 1.75 -21.63
CA ASP A 115 13.99 1.47 -21.30
C ASP A 115 14.24 1.59 -19.79
N VAL A 116 14.94 0.59 -19.25
CA VAL A 116 15.30 0.47 -17.84
C VAL A 116 16.81 0.44 -17.68
N TYR A 117 17.31 1.27 -16.77
CA TYR A 117 18.68 1.28 -16.29
C TYR A 117 18.75 0.76 -14.86
N VAL A 118 19.59 -0.25 -14.61
CA VAL A 118 19.88 -0.66 -13.22
C VAL A 118 21.10 0.13 -12.75
N ALA A 119 20.87 1.15 -11.94
CA ALA A 119 21.90 2.04 -11.42
C ALA A 119 22.82 1.35 -10.40
N TRP A 120 22.31 0.35 -9.69
CA TRP A 120 23.07 -0.50 -8.78
C TRP A 120 22.40 -1.85 -8.60
N ASP A 121 23.19 -2.91 -8.44
CA ASP A 121 22.70 -4.26 -8.13
C ASP A 121 23.44 -4.87 -6.95
N GLY A 122 22.71 -5.11 -5.86
CA GLY A 122 23.22 -5.67 -4.62
C GLY A 122 23.58 -7.15 -4.66
N LYS A 123 23.47 -7.82 -5.82
CA LYS A 123 23.72 -9.26 -5.96
C LYS A 123 25.09 -9.67 -5.45
N ALA A 124 26.14 -8.90 -5.74
CA ALA A 124 27.51 -9.20 -5.28
C ALA A 124 27.62 -9.22 -3.74
N ASP A 125 26.88 -8.36 -3.06
CA ASP A 125 26.86 -8.24 -1.60
C ASP A 125 25.79 -9.13 -0.92
N ARG A 126 25.07 -9.94 -1.72
CA ARG A 126 23.90 -10.72 -1.30
C ARG A 126 22.77 -9.85 -0.74
N TYR A 127 22.59 -8.65 -1.28
CA TYR A 127 21.52 -7.72 -0.89
C TYR A 127 21.56 -7.30 0.59
N ARG A 128 22.77 -7.27 1.21
CA ARG A 128 22.96 -6.97 2.64
C ARG A 128 23.25 -5.50 2.96
N ARG A 129 23.25 -4.63 1.95
CA ARG A 129 23.44 -3.19 2.08
C ARG A 129 22.70 -2.46 0.97
N MET A 130 22.57 -1.15 1.10
CA MET A 130 22.17 -0.25 0.02
C MET A 130 23.42 0.32 -0.70
N PRO A 131 23.27 0.95 -1.89
CA PRO A 131 24.37 1.53 -2.65
C PRO A 131 25.39 2.30 -1.81
#